data_AF-A0A8E0IKR2-F1
#
_entry.id   AF-A0A8E0IKR2-F1
#
_cell.length_a   1.000
_cell.length_b   1.000
_cell.length_c   1.000
_cell.angle_alpha   90.00
_cell.angle_beta   90.00
_cell.angle_gamma   90.00
#
_symmetry.space_group_name_H-M   'P 1'
#
loop_
_entity.id
_entity.type
_entity.pdbx_description
1 polymer ?
#
loop_
_entity_poly.entity_id
_entity_poly.type
_entity_poly.pdbx_seq_one_letter_code
_entity_poly.pdbx_strand_id
1 'polypeptide(L)'
;MTKMTAKVARTGHLFAVLLILMSMLTGLVTSGSSVVTAAANIRPTYQTDANGTYPTNSWQVTGQQNVINQRGGDQVSGWDNNTIWNGDATDTTNSYLKFGDPNNPDYQIRKYAKETNTPGLYDVYLNVKGNTQQNVKPVDIVLVVDMSGSMESKNNGGTDRAGAVRTGVKNFLTSIQNAGLGDYVNVGLIGFSSPGYIGGGNKTTGPGYIRVGLGKAGNTSQQQAINSALSPTFNGGTYTQIGLRQGSAMLNADTSGNKKMMILLTDGVPTFSDKVKNSVVENGTLYGTNFGTTRDEPGYTAELKNPYIDSSGDYIYDTWPATLGEAKKAKDSGNVVHALGIQLAGDDGYWSEGYMSDEDVRQNMELIPTSPDLYGDADSADAVEAYLNNQAKDIVKNFNTIIDGTITDPIGTQFQYANNQATVTSVGKQTVPASELPSATIQDGQLTVNHMNLGQDQEVQIHYQVRIKTEDAGFKPDFWYQMNGETLLTPKAGAAAVDFGIPSGRAPATTVYVQKQWRQLSNQSLPDTLNVTVQRKVADGSLDPNWQQTLVLKKADNWKASFTAPAYNNQG
;
A
#
# COMPACT_ATOMS: atom_id res chain seq x y z
N MET A 1 29.83 34.35 -64.30
CA MET A 1 31.07 33.64 -63.89
C MET A 1 31.04 33.65 -62.37
N THR A 2 30.94 32.58 -61.59
CA THR A 2 31.46 31.22 -61.75
C THR A 2 30.62 30.26 -60.89
N LYS A 3 30.19 29.17 -61.53
CA LYS A 3 29.76 27.83 -61.10
C LYS A 3 29.24 27.57 -59.66
N MET A 4 27.98 27.11 -59.66
CA MET A 4 27.39 26.15 -58.72
C MET A 4 28.20 24.85 -58.63
N THR A 5 28.26 24.29 -57.41
CA THR A 5 28.71 22.92 -57.13
C THR A 5 27.63 22.20 -56.31
N ALA A 6 27.43 20.92 -56.62
CA ALA A 6 26.28 20.11 -56.27
C ALA A 6 26.49 19.20 -55.04
N LYS A 7 25.35 18.73 -54.51
CA LYS A 7 25.07 17.39 -53.93
C LYS A 7 25.83 16.96 -52.66
N VAL A 8 25.11 16.47 -51.65
CA VAL A 8 24.69 15.06 -51.44
C VAL A 8 23.87 14.96 -50.14
N ALA A 9 22.80 14.17 -50.16
CA ALA A 9 22.00 13.77 -49.01
C ALA A 9 22.64 12.62 -48.21
N ARG A 10 22.46 12.61 -46.88
CA ARG A 10 22.56 11.43 -45.99
C ARG A 10 21.52 11.58 -44.87
N THR A 11 20.40 10.88 -44.95
CA THR A 11 20.08 9.62 -44.21
C THR A 11 20.19 9.72 -42.69
N GLY A 12 19.02 9.71 -42.05
CA GLY A 12 18.65 8.93 -40.86
C GLY A 12 19.40 9.23 -39.56
N HIS A 13 18.68 9.28 -38.45
CA HIS A 13 18.83 8.38 -37.31
C HIS A 13 17.79 8.81 -36.26
N LEU A 14 16.79 7.93 -36.06
CA LEU A 14 15.95 7.91 -34.87
C LEU A 14 16.85 7.93 -33.64
N PHE A 15 16.67 8.91 -32.74
CA PHE A 15 17.14 8.78 -31.37
C PHE A 15 15.97 8.33 -30.50
N ALA A 16 15.97 7.03 -30.22
CA ALA A 16 15.23 6.43 -29.12
C ALA A 16 15.74 7.03 -27.81
N VAL A 17 14.85 7.58 -27.01
CA VAL A 17 15.16 7.94 -25.61
C VAL A 17 15.04 6.67 -24.80
N LEU A 18 16.22 6.21 -24.39
CA LEU A 18 16.51 5.00 -23.63
C LEU A 18 15.94 5.15 -22.19
N LEU A 19 15.09 4.20 -21.78
CA LEU A 19 14.77 3.97 -20.36
C LEU A 19 16.06 3.59 -19.62
N ILE A 20 16.40 4.33 -18.58
CA ILE A 20 17.46 3.95 -17.64
C ILE A 20 16.84 2.99 -16.63
N LEU A 21 17.09 1.70 -16.87
CA LEU A 21 16.86 0.56 -15.99
C LEU A 21 18.23 0.07 -15.55
N MET A 22 18.62 0.32 -14.30
CA MET A 22 19.77 -0.25 -13.58
C MET A 22 19.66 0.27 -12.14
N SER A 23 19.85 -0.49 -11.07
CA SER A 23 20.25 -1.88 -10.89
C SER A 23 20.26 -2.13 -9.38
N MET A 24 19.53 -3.12 -8.87
CA MET A 24 19.83 -3.73 -7.58
C MET A 24 19.80 -5.24 -7.77
N LEU A 25 20.97 -5.78 -8.15
CA LEU A 25 21.29 -7.19 -8.07
C LEU A 25 22.27 -7.35 -6.91
N THR A 26 21.90 -8.10 -5.88
CA THR A 26 22.60 -9.29 -5.36
C THR A 26 22.16 -9.56 -3.93
N GLY A 27 21.90 -10.83 -3.63
CA GLY A 27 21.65 -11.30 -2.26
C GLY A 27 20.55 -12.34 -2.08
N LEU A 28 20.15 -13.08 -3.11
CA LEU A 28 19.22 -14.20 -2.93
C LEU A 28 20.00 -15.42 -2.39
N VAL A 29 20.09 -15.55 -1.07
CA VAL A 29 20.39 -16.83 -0.44
C VAL A 29 19.13 -17.67 -0.55
N THR A 30 19.16 -18.63 -1.48
CA THR A 30 18.14 -19.67 -1.61
C THR A 30 18.22 -20.61 -0.41
N SER A 31 17.47 -20.33 0.66
CA SER A 31 17.01 -21.38 1.57
C SER A 31 15.79 -22.03 0.94
N GLY A 32 16.03 -23.04 0.11
CA GLY A 32 14.98 -23.93 -0.33
C GLY A 32 14.42 -24.70 0.87
N SER A 33 13.12 -24.54 1.13
CA SER A 33 12.17 -25.62 1.50
C SER A 33 10.80 -25.01 1.89
N SER A 34 9.75 -25.75 1.55
CA SER A 34 8.35 -25.74 2.03
C SER A 34 7.28 -24.72 1.55
N VAL A 35 7.56 -23.65 0.82
CA VAL A 35 6.48 -22.70 0.42
C VAL A 35 5.51 -23.26 -0.65
N VAL A 36 5.98 -24.15 -1.53
CA VAL A 36 5.17 -24.61 -2.69
C VAL A 36 4.06 -25.60 -2.32
N THR A 37 4.15 -26.27 -1.17
CA THR A 37 3.15 -27.29 -0.77
C THR A 37 1.92 -26.72 -0.04
N ALA A 38 2.03 -25.57 0.63
CA ALA A 38 0.95 -25.06 1.49
C ALA A 38 -0.21 -24.37 0.73
N ALA A 39 0.07 -23.72 -0.41
CA ALA A 39 -0.96 -23.09 -1.24
C ALA A 39 -1.82 -24.12 -2.00
N ALA A 40 -1.35 -25.36 -2.16
CA ALA A 40 -2.05 -26.39 -2.95
C ALA A 40 -3.37 -26.87 -2.32
N ASN A 41 -3.48 -26.86 -0.98
CA ASN A 41 -4.63 -27.45 -0.28
C ASN A 41 -5.93 -26.61 -0.37
N ILE A 42 -5.82 -25.32 -0.67
CA ILE A 42 -6.95 -24.39 -0.75
C ILE A 42 -7.02 -23.62 -2.06
N ARG A 43 -6.23 -24.02 -3.07
CA ARG A 43 -6.37 -23.47 -4.41
C ARG A 43 -7.71 -23.93 -4.99
N PRO A 44 -8.64 -23.01 -5.35
CA PRO A 44 -9.93 -23.40 -5.92
C PRO A 44 -9.76 -24.30 -7.14
N THR A 45 -10.59 -25.35 -7.20
CA THR A 45 -10.64 -26.26 -8.34
C THR A 45 -12.04 -26.26 -8.93
N TYR A 46 -12.13 -26.50 -10.23
CA TYR A 46 -13.39 -26.43 -10.97
C TYR A 46 -13.64 -27.73 -11.72
N GLN A 47 -14.89 -28.17 -11.73
CA GLN A 47 -15.36 -29.26 -12.58
C GLN A 47 -15.95 -28.66 -13.85
N THR A 48 -15.68 -29.30 -14.98
CA THR A 48 -16.33 -29.01 -16.26
C THR A 48 -17.00 -30.28 -16.77
N ASP A 49 -18.33 -30.27 -16.84
CA ASP A 49 -19.14 -31.39 -17.30
C ASP A 49 -20.33 -30.92 -18.16
N ALA A 50 -21.34 -31.79 -18.35
CA ALA A 50 -22.54 -31.47 -19.11
C ALA A 50 -23.37 -30.32 -18.50
N ASN A 51 -23.20 -30.04 -17.20
CA ASN A 51 -23.88 -28.98 -16.48
C ASN A 51 -23.09 -27.66 -16.52
N GLY A 52 -21.90 -27.63 -17.11
CA GLY A 52 -21.07 -26.43 -17.24
C GLY A 52 -19.81 -26.46 -16.39
N THR A 53 -19.26 -25.28 -16.11
CA THR A 53 -18.06 -25.14 -15.27
C THR A 53 -18.40 -24.47 -13.96
N TYR A 54 -18.06 -25.10 -12.84
CA TYR A 54 -18.38 -24.62 -11.49
C TYR A 54 -17.39 -25.15 -10.43
N PRO A 55 -17.34 -24.55 -9.23
CA PRO A 55 -16.44 -24.99 -8.17
C PRO A 55 -16.67 -26.44 -7.74
N THR A 56 -15.61 -27.24 -7.64
CA THR A 56 -15.68 -28.63 -7.12
C THR A 56 -16.20 -28.67 -5.69
N ASN A 57 -15.73 -27.74 -4.86
CA ASN A 57 -16.10 -27.59 -3.47
C ASN A 57 -16.96 -26.34 -3.32
N SER A 58 -18.26 -26.52 -3.52
CA SER A 58 -19.20 -25.42 -3.68
C SER A 58 -20.13 -25.20 -2.48
N TRP A 59 -20.70 -24.01 -2.40
CA TRP A 59 -21.86 -23.67 -1.59
C TRP A 59 -22.90 -22.87 -2.40
N GLN A 60 -24.14 -22.86 -1.90
CA GLN A 60 -25.25 -22.14 -2.51
C GLN A 60 -25.77 -21.02 -1.62
N VAL A 61 -26.22 -19.92 -2.22
CA VAL A 61 -26.99 -18.91 -1.49
C VAL A 61 -28.37 -19.46 -1.18
N THR A 62 -28.80 -19.38 0.08
CA THR A 62 -30.11 -19.89 0.52
C THR A 62 -31.23 -19.40 -0.37
N GLY A 63 -31.94 -20.33 -1.00
CA GLY A 63 -33.11 -20.03 -1.84
C GLY A 63 -32.79 -19.62 -3.28
N GLN A 64 -31.53 -19.55 -3.70
CA GLN A 64 -31.13 -19.22 -5.07
C GLN A 64 -30.53 -20.44 -5.80
N GLN A 65 -31.06 -20.77 -6.98
CA GLN A 65 -30.71 -21.98 -7.74
C GLN A 65 -29.80 -21.71 -8.94
N ASN A 66 -29.53 -20.44 -9.24
CA ASN A 66 -28.84 -19.98 -10.45
C ASN A 66 -27.50 -19.32 -10.16
N VAL A 67 -26.97 -19.49 -8.94
CA VAL A 67 -25.62 -19.10 -8.55
C VAL A 67 -24.99 -20.21 -7.71
N ILE A 68 -23.71 -20.45 -7.92
CA ILE A 68 -22.91 -21.41 -7.17
C ILE A 68 -21.54 -20.82 -6.87
N ASN A 69 -21.11 -20.89 -5.61
CA ASN A 69 -19.92 -20.21 -5.10
C ASN A 69 -18.90 -21.22 -4.57
N GLN A 70 -17.63 -20.83 -4.52
CA GLN A 70 -16.55 -21.64 -3.96
C GLN A 70 -16.57 -21.58 -2.42
N ARG A 71 -16.38 -22.72 -1.74
CA ARG A 71 -16.24 -22.78 -0.28
C ARG A 71 -14.94 -22.16 0.21
N GLY A 72 -14.95 -21.73 1.46
CA GLY A 72 -13.74 -21.34 2.16
C GLY A 72 -12.92 -22.56 2.59
N GLY A 73 -11.85 -22.29 3.31
CA GLY A 73 -10.93 -23.32 3.80
C GLY A 73 -9.66 -22.72 4.37
N ASP A 74 -8.81 -23.58 4.92
CA ASP A 74 -7.50 -23.22 5.43
C ASP A 74 -6.43 -24.22 4.98
N GLN A 75 -5.15 -23.82 5.01
CA GLN A 75 -4.06 -24.61 4.46
C GLN A 75 -3.81 -25.94 5.20
N VAL A 76 -4.37 -26.11 6.41
CA VAL A 76 -4.19 -27.30 7.26
C VAL A 76 -5.32 -28.30 7.04
N SER A 77 -6.57 -27.84 7.13
CA SER A 77 -7.78 -28.69 7.07
C SER A 77 -8.35 -28.83 5.66
N GLY A 78 -7.93 -27.98 4.72
CA GLY A 78 -8.52 -27.89 3.39
C GLY A 78 -9.87 -27.17 3.42
N TRP A 79 -10.84 -27.67 2.64
CA TRP A 79 -12.14 -27.03 2.48
C TRP A 79 -13.00 -27.06 3.75
N ASP A 80 -13.68 -25.95 4.03
CA ASP A 80 -14.69 -25.89 5.08
C ASP A 80 -15.91 -26.77 4.77
N ASN A 81 -16.78 -26.91 5.77
CA ASN A 81 -18.01 -27.71 5.68
C ASN A 81 -19.27 -26.87 5.38
N ASN A 82 -19.13 -25.56 5.10
CA ASN A 82 -20.28 -24.70 4.88
C ASN A 82 -20.75 -24.80 3.41
N THR A 83 -21.81 -25.56 3.18
CA THR A 83 -22.38 -25.79 1.84
C THR A 83 -23.57 -24.88 1.50
N ILE A 84 -24.10 -24.11 2.45
CA ILE A 84 -25.24 -23.21 2.22
C ILE A 84 -25.33 -22.16 3.31
N TRP A 85 -25.45 -20.89 2.92
CA TRP A 85 -25.75 -19.77 3.82
C TRP A 85 -26.40 -18.61 3.06
N ASN A 86 -26.85 -17.57 3.77
CA ASN A 86 -27.75 -16.54 3.21
C ASN A 86 -27.09 -15.56 2.21
N GLY A 87 -25.76 -15.53 2.09
CA GLY A 87 -25.06 -14.61 1.19
C GLY A 87 -25.19 -13.12 1.58
N ASP A 88 -25.41 -12.81 2.86
CA ASP A 88 -25.42 -11.43 3.36
C ASP A 88 -24.04 -10.77 3.16
N ALA A 89 -24.01 -9.62 2.50
CA ALA A 89 -22.79 -8.87 2.20
C ALA A 89 -22.08 -8.34 3.45
N THR A 90 -22.81 -8.21 4.57
CA THR A 90 -22.24 -7.77 5.84
C THR A 90 -21.51 -8.87 6.61
N ASP A 91 -21.60 -10.12 6.16
CA ASP A 91 -20.89 -11.25 6.78
C ASP A 91 -19.37 -11.12 6.59
N THR A 92 -18.62 -11.29 7.67
CA THR A 92 -17.14 -11.29 7.68
C THR A 92 -16.57 -12.60 8.23
N THR A 93 -17.32 -13.71 8.11
CA THR A 93 -16.98 -14.98 8.76
C THR A 93 -17.02 -16.21 7.85
N ASN A 94 -17.97 -16.25 6.91
CA ASN A 94 -18.26 -17.43 6.11
C ASN A 94 -17.47 -17.46 4.81
N SER A 95 -17.04 -18.68 4.42
CA SER A 95 -16.47 -19.00 3.10
C SER A 95 -15.20 -18.22 2.73
N TYR A 96 -14.35 -17.89 3.69
CA TYR A 96 -13.03 -17.31 3.42
C TYR A 96 -11.99 -18.40 3.14
N LEU A 97 -11.11 -18.14 2.17
CA LEU A 97 -9.83 -18.85 2.00
C LEU A 97 -8.80 -18.20 2.93
N LYS A 98 -8.24 -18.95 3.86
CA LYS A 98 -7.33 -18.47 4.90
C LYS A 98 -5.89 -18.93 4.63
N PHE A 99 -4.96 -17.97 4.59
CA PHE A 99 -3.54 -18.21 4.31
C PHE A 99 -2.70 -17.98 5.58
N GLY A 100 -1.75 -18.86 5.86
CA GLY A 100 -0.98 -18.85 7.10
C GLY A 100 -1.62 -19.72 8.19
N ASP A 101 -1.55 -19.28 9.45
CA ASP A 101 -2.16 -19.98 10.59
C ASP A 101 -3.71 -19.98 10.46
N PRO A 102 -4.39 -21.13 10.46
CA PRO A 102 -5.86 -21.20 10.37
C PRO A 102 -6.61 -20.39 11.44
N ASN A 103 -6.01 -20.23 12.62
CA ASN A 103 -6.59 -19.51 13.76
C ASN A 103 -6.20 -18.02 13.79
N ASN A 104 -5.13 -17.65 13.10
CA ASN A 104 -4.69 -16.26 12.97
C ASN A 104 -4.04 -16.02 11.60
N PRO A 105 -4.84 -16.01 10.51
CA PRO A 105 -4.32 -16.00 9.15
C PRO A 105 -3.50 -14.74 8.88
N ASP A 106 -2.46 -14.86 8.05
CA ASP A 106 -1.73 -13.69 7.55
C ASP A 106 -2.70 -12.79 6.76
N TYR A 107 -3.53 -13.41 5.92
CA TYR A 107 -4.65 -12.77 5.26
C TYR A 107 -5.70 -13.81 4.93
N GLN A 108 -6.93 -13.35 4.73
CA GLN A 108 -8.03 -14.18 4.28
C GLN A 108 -8.85 -13.47 3.22
N ILE A 109 -9.25 -14.20 2.19
CA ILE A 109 -9.94 -13.63 1.04
C ILE A 109 -11.22 -14.39 0.74
N ARG A 110 -12.20 -13.69 0.15
CA ARG A 110 -13.44 -14.30 -0.31
C ARG A 110 -13.91 -13.63 -1.59
N LYS A 111 -14.41 -14.44 -2.52
CA LYS A 111 -15.18 -13.99 -3.66
C LYS A 111 -16.47 -14.81 -3.73
N TYR A 112 -17.59 -14.14 -3.90
CA TYR A 112 -18.86 -14.82 -4.13
C TYR A 112 -19.83 -13.91 -4.88
N ALA A 113 -20.84 -14.53 -5.48
CA ALA A 113 -21.93 -13.83 -6.13
C ALA A 113 -23.29 -14.18 -5.50
N LYS A 114 -24.25 -13.27 -5.70
CA LYS A 114 -25.64 -13.43 -5.30
C LYS A 114 -26.55 -12.89 -6.41
N GLU A 115 -27.55 -13.66 -6.81
CA GLU A 115 -28.56 -13.20 -7.76
C GLU A 115 -29.42 -12.10 -7.12
N THR A 116 -29.73 -11.06 -7.89
CA THR A 116 -30.60 -9.96 -7.46
C THR A 116 -32.08 -10.30 -7.69
N ASN A 117 -32.97 -9.35 -7.41
CA ASN A 117 -34.38 -9.49 -7.79
C ASN A 117 -34.60 -9.38 -9.32
N THR A 118 -33.61 -8.91 -10.07
CA THR A 118 -33.64 -8.88 -11.53
C THR A 118 -32.98 -10.16 -12.06
N PRO A 119 -33.71 -11.01 -12.81
CA PRO A 119 -33.15 -12.25 -13.34
C PRO A 119 -31.87 -12.02 -14.14
N GLY A 120 -30.88 -12.88 -13.93
CA GLY A 120 -29.61 -12.82 -14.65
C GLY A 120 -28.69 -11.65 -14.29
N LEU A 121 -29.09 -10.77 -13.36
CA LEU A 121 -28.24 -9.76 -12.73
C LEU A 121 -27.75 -10.28 -11.37
N TYR A 122 -26.43 -10.22 -11.17
CA TYR A 122 -25.77 -10.72 -9.96
C TYR A 122 -24.95 -9.60 -9.30
N ASP A 123 -25.05 -9.52 -7.98
CA ASP A 123 -24.06 -8.82 -7.15
C ASP A 123 -22.85 -9.72 -6.95
N VAL A 124 -21.65 -9.16 -7.08
CA VAL A 124 -20.38 -9.85 -6.81
C VAL A 124 -19.62 -9.08 -5.74
N TYR A 125 -19.10 -9.81 -4.76
CA TYR A 125 -18.37 -9.27 -3.62
C TYR A 125 -16.98 -9.89 -3.54
N LEU A 126 -15.96 -9.04 -3.42
CA LEU A 126 -14.60 -9.41 -3.05
C LEU A 126 -14.33 -8.90 -1.64
N ASN A 127 -13.88 -9.76 -0.73
CA ASN A 127 -13.42 -9.36 0.60
C ASN A 127 -11.95 -9.74 0.75
N VAL A 128 -11.15 -8.84 1.32
CA VAL A 128 -9.77 -9.09 1.72
C VAL A 128 -9.56 -8.55 3.12
N LYS A 129 -9.18 -9.43 4.04
CA LYS A 129 -8.78 -9.08 5.40
C LYS A 129 -7.28 -9.27 5.56
N GLY A 130 -6.60 -8.23 6.01
CA GLY A 130 -5.18 -8.27 6.34
C GLY A 130 -4.92 -8.68 7.79
N ASN A 131 -3.64 -8.71 8.12
CA ASN A 131 -3.16 -8.92 9.48
C ASN A 131 -1.79 -8.23 9.64
N THR A 132 -1.20 -8.38 10.82
CA THR A 132 0.18 -8.02 11.10
C THR A 132 1.09 -9.21 10.80
N GLN A 133 2.21 -8.97 10.12
CA GLN A 133 3.24 -9.95 9.84
C GLN A 133 3.72 -10.59 11.14
N GLN A 134 3.71 -11.91 11.20
CA GLN A 134 4.19 -12.67 12.35
C GLN A 134 5.64 -13.12 12.14
N ASN A 135 6.40 -13.22 13.24
CA ASN A 135 7.78 -13.74 13.23
C ASN A 135 8.76 -12.98 12.32
N VAL A 136 8.51 -11.68 12.12
CA VAL A 136 9.43 -10.80 11.37
C VAL A 136 10.42 -10.09 12.29
N LYS A 137 11.57 -9.71 11.73
CA LYS A 137 12.58 -8.96 12.48
C LYS A 137 12.02 -7.61 12.93
N PRO A 138 12.30 -7.19 14.18
CA PRO A 138 11.96 -5.84 14.63
C PRO A 138 12.64 -4.75 13.78
N VAL A 139 12.13 -3.52 13.94
CA VAL A 139 12.79 -2.30 13.47
C VAL A 139 13.41 -1.59 14.66
N ASP A 140 14.64 -1.10 14.51
CA ASP A 140 15.31 -0.25 15.50
C ASP A 140 15.24 1.21 15.06
N ILE A 141 14.72 2.05 15.95
CA ILE A 141 14.50 3.47 15.70
C ILE A 141 15.19 4.28 16.79
N VAL A 142 16.03 5.22 16.40
CA VAL A 142 16.57 6.22 17.33
C VAL A 142 16.00 7.58 16.99
N LEU A 143 15.25 8.15 17.93
CA LEU A 143 14.83 9.53 17.87
C LEU A 143 16.03 10.41 18.26
N VAL A 144 16.44 11.31 17.38
CA VAL A 144 17.53 12.25 17.61
C VAL A 144 16.91 13.64 17.73
N VAL A 145 16.83 14.14 18.96
CA VAL A 145 16.03 15.32 19.30
C VAL A 145 16.96 16.46 19.66
N ASP A 146 16.81 17.55 18.91
CA ASP A 146 17.38 18.84 19.26
C ASP A 146 16.71 19.37 20.54
N MET A 147 17.53 19.54 21.58
CA MET A 147 17.14 20.08 22.87
C MET A 147 17.84 21.41 23.15
N SER A 148 18.17 22.17 22.10
CA SER A 148 18.67 23.54 22.19
C SER A 148 17.64 24.52 22.74
N GLY A 149 18.09 25.71 23.14
CA GLY A 149 17.23 26.74 23.71
C GLY A 149 16.15 27.25 22.74
N SER A 150 16.43 27.31 21.44
CA SER A 150 15.50 27.80 20.39
C SER A 150 14.27 26.91 20.21
N MET A 151 14.28 25.69 20.74
CA MET A 151 13.11 24.82 20.77
C MET A 151 12.06 25.25 21.82
N GLU A 152 12.43 26.06 22.81
CA GLU A 152 11.50 26.56 23.83
C GLU A 152 10.87 27.90 23.41
N SER A 153 9.55 28.02 23.60
CA SER A 153 8.75 29.19 23.20
C SER A 153 9.30 30.53 23.67
N LYS A 154 9.92 30.56 24.85
CA LYS A 154 10.52 31.77 25.44
C LYS A 154 11.70 32.33 24.64
N ASN A 155 12.31 31.51 23.78
CA ASN A 155 13.54 31.83 23.07
C ASN A 155 13.35 31.93 21.54
N ASN A 156 12.14 31.69 21.03
CA ASN A 156 11.86 31.61 19.58
C ASN A 156 10.67 32.46 19.12
N GLY A 157 10.24 33.42 19.92
CA GLY A 157 9.12 34.30 19.57
C GLY A 157 7.73 33.72 19.85
N GLY A 158 7.63 32.57 20.54
CA GLY A 158 6.39 32.11 21.17
C GLY A 158 5.86 30.74 20.76
N THR A 159 6.55 30.00 19.87
CA THR A 159 6.10 28.65 19.45
C THR A 159 6.64 27.56 20.38
N ASP A 160 5.78 26.71 20.92
CA ASP A 160 6.19 25.60 21.79
C ASP A 160 6.65 24.36 20.98
N ARG A 161 7.80 24.48 20.29
CA ARG A 161 8.39 23.39 19.50
C ARG A 161 8.75 22.19 20.39
N ALA A 162 9.33 22.44 21.56
CA ALA A 162 9.68 21.42 22.54
C ALA A 162 8.43 20.67 23.06
N GLY A 163 7.34 21.39 23.37
CA GLY A 163 6.05 20.79 23.72
C GLY A 163 5.50 19.89 22.61
N ALA A 164 5.52 20.36 21.36
CA ALA A 164 5.09 19.58 20.20
C ALA A 164 5.90 18.29 20.02
N VAL A 165 7.23 18.36 20.18
CA VAL A 165 8.10 17.17 20.16
C VAL A 165 7.76 16.21 21.29
N ARG A 166 7.59 16.70 22.53
CA ARG A 166 7.22 15.85 23.68
C ARG A 166 5.90 15.11 23.43
N THR A 167 4.87 15.83 22.96
CA THR A 167 3.56 15.25 22.65
C THR A 167 3.65 14.28 21.47
N GLY A 168 4.29 14.68 20.39
CA GLY A 168 4.47 13.86 19.19
C GLY A 168 5.22 12.56 19.47
N VAL A 169 6.30 12.58 20.25
CA VAL A 169 7.06 11.37 20.63
C VAL A 169 6.22 10.44 21.51
N LYS A 170 5.45 10.99 22.46
CA LYS A 170 4.53 10.20 23.28
C LYS A 170 3.44 9.53 22.43
N ASN A 171 2.87 10.26 21.47
CA ASN A 171 1.84 9.76 20.56
C ASN A 171 2.41 8.74 19.57
N PHE A 172 3.64 8.93 19.09
CA PHE A 172 4.37 7.96 18.26
C PHE A 172 4.48 6.60 18.95
N LEU A 173 4.97 6.58 20.19
CA LEU A 173 5.11 5.35 20.98
C LEU A 173 3.76 4.68 21.26
N THR A 174 2.76 5.49 21.62
CA THR A 174 1.39 5.01 21.91
C THR A 174 0.72 4.44 20.66
N SER A 175 0.94 5.05 19.50
CA SER A 175 0.37 4.59 18.22
C SER A 175 0.93 3.23 17.82
N ILE A 176 2.24 3.02 17.97
CA ILE A 176 2.88 1.72 17.73
C ILE A 176 2.33 0.65 18.68
N GLN A 177 2.16 0.99 19.96
CA GLN A 177 1.60 0.07 20.95
C GLN A 177 0.15 -0.30 20.63
N ASN A 178 -0.70 0.69 20.31
CA ASN A 178 -2.12 0.49 20.00
C ASN A 178 -2.32 -0.34 18.72
N ALA A 179 -1.36 -0.28 17.79
CA ALA A 179 -1.33 -1.14 16.60
C ALA A 179 -0.88 -2.59 16.89
N GLY A 180 -0.61 -2.95 18.15
CA GLY A 180 -0.14 -4.29 18.52
C GLY A 180 1.33 -4.56 18.18
N LEU A 181 2.09 -3.53 17.80
CA LEU A 181 3.47 -3.64 17.30
C LEU A 181 4.54 -3.30 18.34
N GLY A 182 4.14 -3.18 19.61
CA GLY A 182 5.03 -2.78 20.70
C GLY A 182 6.29 -3.64 20.84
N ASP A 183 6.20 -4.94 20.51
CA ASP A 183 7.33 -5.89 20.56
C ASP A 183 8.17 -5.92 19.27
N TYR A 184 7.66 -5.35 18.19
CA TYR A 184 8.31 -5.33 16.86
C TYR A 184 9.03 -4.02 16.56
N VAL A 185 8.94 -3.02 17.44
CA VAL A 185 9.66 -1.76 17.30
C VAL A 185 10.48 -1.49 18.56
N ASN A 186 11.80 -1.41 18.38
CA ASN A 186 12.71 -0.96 19.43
C ASN A 186 12.94 0.54 19.23
N VAL A 187 12.70 1.36 20.25
CA VAL A 187 12.88 2.81 20.20
C VAL A 187 13.92 3.23 21.23
N GLY A 188 14.88 4.04 20.79
CA GLY A 188 15.88 4.72 21.62
C GLY A 188 15.79 6.22 21.43
N LEU A 189 16.49 6.96 22.28
CA LEU A 189 16.53 8.42 22.24
C LEU A 189 17.97 8.91 22.37
N ILE A 190 18.35 9.86 21.53
CA ILE A 190 19.47 10.77 21.73
C ILE A 190 18.91 12.19 21.78
N GLY A 191 19.00 12.84 22.93
CA GLY A 191 18.70 14.27 23.05
C GLY A 191 20.02 15.05 23.05
N PHE A 192 20.18 16.07 22.22
CA PHE A 192 21.43 16.83 22.12
C PHE A 192 21.24 18.33 22.36
N SER A 193 22.27 18.99 22.87
CA SER A 193 22.36 20.46 23.00
C SER A 193 23.82 20.88 22.79
N SER A 194 24.42 21.61 23.74
CA SER A 194 25.85 21.88 23.83
C SER A 194 26.43 21.40 25.17
N PRO A 195 27.73 21.07 25.26
CA PRO A 195 28.39 20.71 26.53
C PRO A 195 28.11 21.67 27.68
N GLY A 196 27.86 21.13 28.88
CA GLY A 196 27.52 21.91 30.08
C GLY A 196 26.03 22.30 30.23
N TYR A 197 25.17 21.87 29.30
CA TYR A 197 23.72 22.03 29.36
C TYR A 197 23.04 20.64 29.45
N ILE A 198 22.29 20.21 28.42
CA ILE A 198 21.74 18.85 28.37
C ILE A 198 22.89 17.83 28.25
N GLY A 199 22.83 16.77 29.05
CA GLY A 199 23.93 15.82 29.23
C GLY A 199 24.90 16.19 30.36
N GLY A 200 24.77 17.40 30.93
CA GLY A 200 25.54 17.88 32.06
C GLY A 200 27.04 18.02 31.77
N GLY A 201 27.84 17.94 32.83
CA GLY A 201 29.29 18.06 32.77
C GLY A 201 29.79 19.50 32.65
N ASN A 202 31.09 19.65 32.36
CA ASN A 202 31.74 20.95 32.17
C ASN A 202 31.42 21.50 30.77
N LYS A 203 31.30 22.83 30.60
CA LYS A 203 31.12 23.48 29.28
C LYS A 203 32.19 23.13 28.24
N THR A 204 33.35 22.63 28.67
CA THR A 204 34.48 22.28 27.79
C THR A 204 34.54 20.78 27.49
N THR A 205 34.13 19.92 28.43
CA THR A 205 34.33 18.45 28.34
C THR A 205 33.06 17.64 28.52
N GLY A 206 31.93 18.28 28.77
CA GLY A 206 30.63 17.65 28.86
C GLY A 206 30.24 16.97 27.55
N PRO A 207 29.39 15.94 27.60
CA PRO A 207 29.04 15.17 26.41
C PRO A 207 28.18 15.98 25.42
N GLY A 208 27.35 16.90 25.92
CA GLY A 208 26.39 17.66 25.10
C GLY A 208 25.20 16.84 24.61
N TYR A 209 25.02 15.61 25.12
CA TYR A 209 23.88 14.75 24.80
C TYR A 209 23.45 13.88 25.99
N ILE A 210 22.21 13.41 25.96
CA ILE A 210 21.64 12.36 26.81
C ILE A 210 21.22 11.16 25.96
N ARG A 211 21.10 9.99 26.59
CA ARG A 211 20.71 8.76 25.90
C ARG A 211 19.68 7.94 26.68
N VAL A 212 18.75 7.35 25.95
CA VAL A 212 17.94 6.21 26.40
C VAL A 212 18.19 5.08 25.41
N GLY A 213 18.65 3.93 25.90
CA GLY A 213 18.98 2.79 25.04
C GLY A 213 17.76 2.23 24.30
N LEU A 214 17.99 1.48 23.23
CA LEU A 214 16.94 0.80 22.48
C LEU A 214 16.14 -0.15 23.39
N GLY A 215 14.82 -0.02 23.37
CA GLY A 215 13.89 -0.89 24.08
C GLY A 215 12.53 -0.96 23.40
N LYS A 216 11.71 -1.94 23.75
CA LYS A 216 10.39 -2.17 23.12
C LYS A 216 9.48 -0.96 23.28
N ALA A 217 8.88 -0.49 22.19
CA ALA A 217 7.90 0.60 22.20
C ALA A 217 6.68 0.28 23.07
N GLY A 218 6.29 -0.99 23.18
CA GLY A 218 5.19 -1.45 24.03
C GLY A 218 5.52 -1.53 25.53
N ASN A 219 6.79 -1.37 25.91
CA ASN A 219 7.20 -1.45 27.31
C ASN A 219 6.97 -0.11 28.02
N THR A 220 6.13 -0.11 29.05
CA THR A 220 5.79 1.09 29.84
C THR A 220 7.01 1.78 30.44
N SER A 221 7.99 1.03 30.96
CA SER A 221 9.22 1.61 31.52
C SER A 221 10.08 2.27 30.43
N GLN A 222 10.11 1.71 29.22
CA GLN A 222 10.80 2.33 28.09
C GLN A 222 10.13 3.64 27.67
N GLN A 223 8.80 3.65 27.55
CA GLN A 223 8.06 4.88 27.25
C GLN A 223 8.28 5.95 28.33
N GLN A 224 8.26 5.56 29.60
CA GLN A 224 8.56 6.46 30.71
C GLN A 224 9.98 7.00 30.64
N ALA A 225 10.98 6.17 30.33
CA ALA A 225 12.37 6.60 30.22
C ALA A 225 12.56 7.65 29.11
N ILE A 226 12.00 7.40 27.91
CA ILE A 226 12.06 8.34 26.78
C ILE A 226 11.34 9.65 27.12
N ASN A 227 10.09 9.59 27.60
CA ASN A 227 9.32 10.78 27.91
C ASN A 227 9.93 11.58 29.08
N SER A 228 10.50 10.90 30.08
CA SER A 228 11.19 11.57 31.19
C SER A 228 12.47 12.26 30.74
N ALA A 229 13.22 11.66 29.81
CA ALA A 229 14.42 12.26 29.25
C ALA A 229 14.12 13.55 28.45
N LEU A 230 12.94 13.65 27.82
CA LEU A 230 12.46 14.85 27.13
C LEU A 230 11.71 15.85 28.01
N SER A 231 11.43 15.51 29.27
CA SER A 231 10.68 16.39 30.19
C SER A 231 11.39 17.67 30.64
N PRO A 232 12.74 17.74 30.74
CA PRO A 232 13.41 18.99 31.12
C PRO A 232 13.18 20.10 30.09
N THR A 233 13.34 21.35 30.53
CA THR A 233 13.38 22.51 29.64
C THR A 233 14.57 22.39 28.68
N PHE A 234 14.32 22.54 27.38
CA PHE A 234 15.37 22.47 26.36
C PHE A 234 16.23 23.75 26.44
N ASN A 235 17.55 23.61 26.39
CA ASN A 235 18.50 24.68 26.65
C ASN A 235 19.91 24.33 26.13
N GLY A 236 20.69 25.35 25.77
CA GLY A 236 22.02 25.23 25.17
C GLY A 236 22.02 25.51 23.67
N GLY A 237 23.17 25.32 23.04
CA GLY A 237 23.31 25.41 21.58
C GLY A 237 22.97 24.10 20.87
N THR A 238 23.34 24.02 19.59
CA THR A 238 22.85 22.99 18.67
C THR A 238 24.02 22.17 18.12
N TYR A 239 24.38 21.07 18.78
CA TYR A 239 25.46 20.18 18.36
C TYR A 239 24.93 18.99 17.53
N THR A 240 24.27 19.26 16.39
CA THR A 240 23.59 18.24 15.58
C THR A 240 24.49 17.05 15.23
N GLN A 241 25.77 17.31 14.98
CA GLN A 241 26.77 16.25 14.74
C GLN A 241 26.84 15.21 15.85
N ILE A 242 26.81 15.59 17.14
CA ILE A 242 26.87 14.60 18.22
C ILE A 242 25.59 13.76 18.29
N GLY A 243 24.44 14.37 17.99
CA GLY A 243 23.17 13.68 17.88
C GLY A 243 23.21 12.55 16.84
N LEU A 244 23.62 12.90 15.62
CA LEU A 244 23.78 11.97 14.50
C LEU A 244 24.76 10.84 14.84
N ARG A 245 25.95 11.19 15.35
CA ARG A 245 26.98 10.21 15.72
C ARG A 245 26.49 9.21 16.76
N GLN A 246 25.90 9.71 17.84
CA GLN A 246 25.48 8.85 18.95
C GLN A 246 24.23 8.04 18.59
N GLY A 247 23.34 8.59 17.76
CA GLY A 247 22.19 7.83 17.25
C GLY A 247 22.65 6.68 16.35
N SER A 248 23.61 6.94 15.45
CA SER A 248 24.20 5.91 14.60
C SER A 248 24.95 4.86 15.41
N ALA A 249 25.74 5.28 16.40
CA ALA A 249 26.41 4.36 17.32
C ALA A 249 25.43 3.46 18.09
N MET A 250 24.28 4.00 18.52
CA MET A 250 23.25 3.21 19.19
C MET A 250 22.61 2.19 18.26
N LEU A 251 22.27 2.58 17.02
CA LEU A 251 21.72 1.67 16.01
C LEU A 251 22.70 0.54 15.65
N ASN A 252 23.97 0.89 15.50
CA ASN A 252 25.03 -0.01 15.06
C ASN A 252 25.60 -0.88 16.19
N ALA A 253 25.32 -0.55 17.45
CA ALA A 253 25.64 -1.41 18.59
C ALA A 253 24.85 -2.72 18.57
N ASP A 254 23.66 -2.73 17.94
CA ASP A 254 22.89 -3.94 17.72
C ASP A 254 23.22 -4.60 16.37
N THR A 255 23.71 -5.84 16.42
CA THR A 255 24.15 -6.62 15.25
C THR A 255 23.08 -7.60 14.75
N SER A 256 21.82 -7.48 15.20
CA SER A 256 20.72 -8.38 14.85
C SER A 256 20.34 -8.40 13.36
N GLY A 257 20.81 -7.42 12.57
CA GLY A 257 20.40 -7.19 11.20
C GLY A 257 18.95 -6.71 11.07
N ASN A 258 18.37 -6.13 12.12
CA ASN A 258 17.14 -5.35 12.07
C ASN A 258 17.30 -4.14 11.14
N LYS A 259 16.19 -3.65 10.57
CA LYS A 259 16.19 -2.36 9.87
C LYS A 259 16.56 -1.26 10.86
N LYS A 260 17.51 -0.39 10.49
CA LYS A 260 18.04 0.68 11.32
C LYS A 260 17.53 2.03 10.82
N MET A 261 16.80 2.75 11.65
CA MET A 261 16.21 4.04 11.32
C MET A 261 16.58 5.10 12.35
N MET A 262 16.90 6.29 11.87
CA MET A 262 17.13 7.49 12.68
C MET A 262 16.12 8.55 12.27
N ILE A 263 15.51 9.23 13.24
CA ILE A 263 14.61 10.35 12.98
C ILE A 263 15.17 11.59 13.71
N LEU A 264 15.74 12.52 12.95
CA LEU A 264 16.24 13.80 13.46
C LEU A 264 15.09 14.81 13.54
N LEU A 265 14.93 15.48 14.69
CA LEU A 265 14.00 16.58 14.90
C LEU A 265 14.81 17.81 15.34
N THR A 266 14.85 18.87 14.53
CA THR A 266 15.69 20.05 14.78
C THR A 266 15.09 21.30 14.17
N ASP A 267 15.44 22.47 14.69
CA ASP A 267 14.99 23.77 14.19
C ASP A 267 16.03 24.54 13.36
N GLY A 268 17.10 23.89 12.91
CA GLY A 268 17.71 24.24 11.62
C GLY A 268 19.20 24.43 11.55
N VAL A 269 19.83 25.00 12.59
CA VAL A 269 21.20 25.51 12.44
C VAL A 269 22.13 24.88 13.48
N PRO A 270 23.10 24.04 13.07
CA PRO A 270 24.11 23.53 13.99
C PRO A 270 25.04 24.67 14.44
N THR A 271 25.11 24.95 15.73
CA THR A 271 25.98 26.00 16.29
C THR A 271 27.21 25.45 17.04
N PHE A 272 27.35 24.13 17.04
CA PHE A 272 28.51 23.40 17.54
C PHE A 272 28.86 22.25 16.59
N SER A 273 30.14 22.04 16.36
CA SER A 273 30.64 20.86 15.64
C SER A 273 32.04 20.48 16.10
N ASP A 274 32.49 19.27 15.76
CA ASP A 274 33.89 18.90 15.87
C ASP A 274 34.69 19.53 14.75
N LYS A 275 35.91 19.93 15.07
CA LYS A 275 36.85 20.47 14.10
C LYS A 275 37.08 19.47 12.96
N VAL A 276 36.83 19.87 11.73
CA VAL A 276 37.06 19.07 10.52
C VAL A 276 38.56 18.94 10.29
N LYS A 277 39.05 17.70 10.19
CA LYS A 277 40.46 17.39 9.86
C LYS A 277 40.65 17.06 8.39
N ASN A 278 39.70 16.31 7.83
CA ASN A 278 39.66 15.93 6.43
C ASN A 278 38.24 16.06 5.92
N SER A 279 38.10 16.31 4.62
CA SER A 279 36.82 16.50 3.95
C SER A 279 36.92 16.05 2.49
N VAL A 280 35.77 16.02 1.81
CA VAL A 280 35.64 15.70 0.40
C VAL A 280 34.50 16.54 -0.18
N VAL A 281 34.66 17.00 -1.43
CA VAL A 281 33.57 17.64 -2.18
C VAL A 281 32.85 16.60 -3.02
N GLU A 282 31.56 16.42 -2.79
CA GLU A 282 30.68 15.53 -3.56
C GLU A 282 29.50 16.35 -4.10
N ASN A 283 29.28 16.32 -5.42
CA ASN A 283 28.21 17.07 -6.09
C ASN A 283 28.17 18.57 -5.77
N GLY A 284 29.32 19.18 -5.48
CA GLY A 284 29.44 20.60 -5.14
C GLY A 284 29.25 20.92 -3.65
N THR A 285 28.95 19.92 -2.81
CA THR A 285 28.82 20.09 -1.36
C THR A 285 30.04 19.50 -0.63
N LEU A 286 30.54 20.21 0.39
CA LEU A 286 31.67 19.77 1.20
C LEU A 286 31.21 18.90 2.38
N TYR A 287 31.79 17.71 2.52
CA TYR A 287 31.51 16.76 3.60
C TYR A 287 32.77 16.47 4.41
N GLY A 288 32.70 16.67 5.73
CA GLY A 288 33.77 16.27 6.65
C GLY A 288 33.87 14.75 6.76
N THR A 289 35.06 14.19 6.53
CA THR A 289 35.31 12.75 6.56
C THR A 289 36.09 12.32 7.80
N ASN A 290 36.79 13.25 8.46
CA ASN A 290 37.55 13.00 9.68
C ASN A 290 37.45 14.18 10.64
N PHE A 291 37.32 13.91 11.94
CA PHE A 291 37.01 14.90 12.96
C PHE A 291 38.05 14.90 14.08
N GLY A 292 38.36 16.09 14.60
CA GLY A 292 39.25 16.28 15.74
C GLY A 292 38.56 16.06 17.08
N THR A 293 39.33 16.24 18.15
CA THR A 293 38.83 16.23 19.54
C THR A 293 38.51 17.63 20.06
N THR A 294 38.88 18.67 19.30
CA THR A 294 38.49 20.06 19.55
C THR A 294 37.21 20.38 18.80
N ARG A 295 36.44 21.34 19.30
CA ARG A 295 35.18 21.77 18.69
C ARG A 295 35.28 23.17 18.09
N ASP A 296 34.49 23.37 17.05
CA ASP A 296 34.11 24.66 16.52
C ASP A 296 32.81 25.07 17.21
N GLU A 297 32.85 26.19 17.96
CA GLU A 297 31.78 26.60 18.89
C GLU A 297 31.29 28.02 18.59
N PRO A 298 30.75 28.30 17.39
CA PRO A 298 30.18 29.61 17.07
C PRO A 298 28.97 29.97 17.94
N GLY A 299 28.26 28.99 18.52
CA GLY A 299 27.36 29.17 19.66
C GLY A 299 25.93 29.59 19.29
N TYR A 300 25.76 30.64 18.48
CA TYR A 300 24.45 31.15 18.07
C TYR A 300 24.22 31.18 16.55
N THR A 301 25.25 30.88 15.76
CA THR A 301 25.25 30.82 14.29
C THR A 301 26.06 29.62 13.83
N ALA A 302 25.91 29.16 12.59
CA ALA A 302 26.81 28.20 11.97
C ALA A 302 28.15 28.84 11.56
N GLU A 303 28.20 30.15 11.29
CA GLU A 303 29.41 30.84 10.80
C GLU A 303 30.55 30.77 11.83
N LEU A 304 31.71 30.25 11.41
CA LEU A 304 32.88 30.21 12.26
C LEU A 304 33.52 31.59 12.38
N LYS A 305 33.69 32.04 13.63
CA LYS A 305 34.46 33.25 13.92
C LYS A 305 35.90 33.19 13.41
N ASN A 306 36.51 32.00 13.45
CA ASN A 306 37.88 31.74 13.00
C ASN A 306 37.88 30.58 12.00
N PRO A 307 37.59 30.83 10.70
CA PRO A 307 37.60 29.81 9.67
C PRO A 307 39.02 29.30 9.42
N TYR A 308 39.16 28.10 8.84
CA TYR A 308 40.45 27.44 8.62
C TYR A 308 40.48 26.58 7.36
N ILE A 309 41.67 26.19 6.92
CA ILE A 309 41.87 25.19 5.87
C ILE A 309 42.11 23.84 6.57
N ASP A 310 41.39 22.80 6.15
CA ASP A 310 41.58 21.45 6.68
C ASP A 310 42.85 20.77 6.10
N SER A 311 43.10 19.50 6.43
CA SER A 311 44.28 18.78 5.91
C SER A 311 44.11 18.30 4.46
N SER A 312 42.92 18.44 3.89
CA SER A 312 42.59 18.11 2.49
C SER A 312 42.79 19.33 1.57
N GLY A 313 42.91 20.53 2.16
CA GLY A 313 43.08 21.79 1.45
C GLY A 313 41.78 22.59 1.29
N ASP A 314 40.69 22.15 1.91
CA ASP A 314 39.37 22.75 1.79
C ASP A 314 39.10 23.78 2.89
N TYR A 315 38.35 24.84 2.55
CA TYR A 315 38.05 25.94 3.45
C TYR A 315 36.81 25.63 4.30
N ILE A 316 37.01 25.58 5.61
CA ILE A 316 35.97 25.34 6.61
C ILE A 316 35.62 26.66 7.26
N TYR A 317 34.41 27.14 6.99
CA TYR A 317 33.92 28.44 7.44
C TYR A 317 32.59 28.37 8.20
N ASP A 318 31.99 27.18 8.30
CA ASP A 318 30.81 26.91 9.11
C ASP A 318 30.81 25.47 9.67
N THR A 319 29.74 25.13 10.40
CA THR A 319 29.52 23.83 11.03
C THR A 319 28.86 22.79 10.09
N TRP A 320 28.48 23.15 8.87
CA TRP A 320 27.75 22.26 7.96
C TRP A 320 28.58 21.09 7.44
N PRO A 321 29.86 21.26 7.00
CA PRO A 321 30.69 20.15 6.58
C PRO A 321 30.79 19.04 7.63
N ALA A 322 30.90 19.41 8.90
CA ALA A 322 30.94 18.44 9.99
C ALA A 322 29.60 17.70 10.19
N THR A 323 28.50 18.44 10.17
CA THR A 323 27.15 17.88 10.34
C THR A 323 26.78 16.95 9.17
N LEU A 324 26.94 17.42 7.94
CA LEU A 324 26.67 16.66 6.72
C LEU A 324 27.60 15.44 6.60
N GLY A 325 28.87 15.61 6.97
CA GLY A 325 29.85 14.54 7.00
C GLY A 325 29.49 13.41 7.97
N GLU A 326 28.98 13.76 9.15
CA GLU A 326 28.51 12.76 10.13
C GLU A 326 27.22 12.08 9.68
N ALA A 327 26.28 12.82 9.09
CA ALA A 327 25.09 12.24 8.46
C ALA A 327 25.47 11.24 7.37
N LYS A 328 26.45 11.60 6.51
CA LYS A 328 26.99 10.70 5.49
C LYS A 328 27.58 9.43 6.11
N LYS A 329 28.37 9.52 7.19
CA LYS A 329 28.89 8.34 7.90
C LYS A 329 27.77 7.44 8.43
N ALA A 330 26.71 8.03 9.01
CA ALA A 330 25.57 7.26 9.48
C ALA A 330 24.87 6.52 8.32
N LYS A 331 24.65 7.20 7.19
CA LYS A 331 24.08 6.62 5.96
C LYS A 331 24.94 5.49 5.39
N ASP A 332 26.25 5.73 5.27
CA ASP A 332 27.21 4.76 4.74
C ASP A 332 27.32 3.50 5.64
N SER A 333 26.95 3.62 6.92
CA SER A 333 26.84 2.48 7.85
C SER A 333 25.55 1.67 7.70
N GLY A 334 24.64 2.07 6.80
CA GLY A 334 23.36 1.41 6.53
C GLY A 334 22.18 1.94 7.36
N ASN A 335 22.32 3.08 8.02
CA ASN A 335 21.20 3.71 8.73
C ASN A 335 20.33 4.49 7.76
N VAL A 336 19.00 4.29 7.84
CA VAL A 336 18.01 5.13 7.13
C VAL A 336 17.76 6.37 7.97
N VAL A 337 18.14 7.54 7.47
CA VAL A 337 18.02 8.82 8.19
C VAL A 337 16.82 9.57 7.63
N HIS A 338 15.90 9.93 8.52
CA HIS A 338 14.80 10.86 8.30
C HIS A 338 15.09 12.16 9.07
N ALA A 339 14.59 13.29 8.60
CA ALA A 339 14.72 14.55 9.33
C ALA A 339 13.47 15.43 9.19
N LEU A 340 13.16 16.17 10.26
CA LEU A 340 12.15 17.21 10.31
C LEU A 340 12.81 18.54 10.66
N GLY A 341 12.70 19.52 9.75
CA GLY A 341 13.03 20.92 10.02
C GLY A 341 11.82 21.63 10.64
N ILE A 342 11.96 22.13 11.86
CA ILE A 342 10.87 22.71 12.64
C ILE A 342 10.98 24.23 12.60
N GLN A 343 10.15 24.88 11.80
CA GLN A 343 10.12 26.33 11.62
C GLN A 343 11.52 26.88 11.38
N LEU A 344 12.18 26.33 10.36
CA LEU A 344 13.50 26.77 9.93
C LEU A 344 13.49 28.29 9.70
N ALA A 345 14.55 28.93 10.16
CA ALA A 345 14.82 30.33 9.91
C ALA A 345 16.26 30.47 9.41
N GLY A 346 16.52 31.53 8.67
CA GLY A 346 17.85 31.92 8.26
C GLY A 346 18.78 32.14 9.44
N ASP A 347 20.06 32.11 9.15
CA ASP A 347 21.14 32.22 10.12
C ASP A 347 21.85 33.56 9.95
N ASP A 348 21.95 34.31 11.06
CA ASP A 348 22.72 35.56 11.12
C ASP A 348 24.13 35.27 11.60
N GLY A 349 25.13 35.63 10.81
CA GLY A 349 26.54 35.36 11.09
C GLY A 349 27.16 36.30 12.11
N TYR A 350 28.45 36.07 12.40
CA TYR A 350 29.29 37.02 13.12
C TYR A 350 29.60 38.27 12.30
N TRP A 351 29.74 38.11 10.98
CA TRP A 351 30.26 39.15 10.10
C TRP A 351 29.23 39.68 9.10
N SER A 352 28.11 38.97 8.92
CA SER A 352 27.03 39.34 8.00
C SER A 352 25.67 38.97 8.56
N GLU A 353 24.75 39.94 8.57
CA GLU A 353 23.31 39.66 8.67
C GLU A 353 22.87 38.83 7.45
N GLY A 354 22.05 37.81 7.67
CA GLY A 354 21.65 36.85 6.63
C GLY A 354 22.80 36.03 6.07
N TYR A 355 23.68 35.52 6.96
CA TYR A 355 24.77 34.62 6.59
C TYR A 355 24.26 33.41 5.78
N MET A 356 23.11 32.86 6.18
CA MET A 356 22.33 31.92 5.37
C MET A 356 20.87 32.31 5.34
N SER A 357 20.23 32.20 4.18
CA SER A 357 18.78 32.34 4.08
C SER A 357 18.05 31.10 4.60
N ASP A 358 16.75 31.22 4.89
CA ASP A 358 15.88 30.08 5.24
C ASP A 358 16.03 28.93 4.22
N GLU A 359 16.14 29.27 2.93
CA GLU A 359 16.28 28.32 1.84
C GLU A 359 17.65 27.63 1.84
N ASP A 360 18.74 28.35 2.14
CA ASP A 360 20.06 27.74 2.22
C ASP A 360 20.15 26.75 3.40
N VAL A 361 19.56 27.10 4.54
CA VAL A 361 19.44 26.20 5.71
C VAL A 361 18.61 24.97 5.35
N ARG A 362 17.49 25.16 4.65
CA ARG A 362 16.62 24.07 4.19
C ARG A 362 17.33 23.14 3.21
N GLN A 363 18.07 23.67 2.24
CA GLN A 363 18.84 22.87 1.28
C GLN A 363 19.91 22.03 1.96
N ASN A 364 20.59 22.56 2.98
CA ASN A 364 21.52 21.76 3.77
C ASN A 364 20.81 20.68 4.60
N MET A 365 19.63 20.98 5.16
CA MET A 365 18.83 20.00 5.89
C MET A 365 18.36 18.84 4.99
N GLU A 366 18.02 19.10 3.73
CA GLU A 366 17.65 18.04 2.75
C GLU A 366 18.80 17.07 2.42
N LEU A 367 20.04 17.46 2.68
CA LEU A 367 21.22 16.61 2.47
C LEU A 367 21.52 15.67 3.64
N ILE A 368 20.91 15.88 4.81
CA ILE A 368 21.10 15.02 6.00
C ILE A 368 20.40 13.66 5.82
N PRO A 369 19.10 13.58 5.47
CA PRO A 369 18.40 12.32 5.25
C PRO A 369 19.02 11.42 4.18
N THR A 370 18.60 10.15 4.15
CA THR A 370 19.07 9.17 3.15
C THR A 370 18.71 9.59 1.73
N SER A 371 17.57 10.26 1.57
CA SER A 371 17.12 10.86 0.32
C SER A 371 16.19 12.06 0.63
N PRO A 372 16.03 13.01 -0.31
CA PRO A 372 15.27 14.25 -0.04
C PRO A 372 13.80 14.02 0.35
N ASP A 373 13.17 12.92 -0.09
CA ASP A 373 11.80 12.54 0.27
C ASP A 373 11.64 12.11 1.74
N LEU A 374 12.75 11.90 2.46
CA LEU A 374 12.76 11.60 3.90
C LEU A 374 12.99 12.86 4.76
N TYR A 375 13.05 14.03 4.13
CA TYR A 375 13.00 15.33 4.77
C TYR A 375 11.55 15.86 4.83
N GLY A 376 11.17 16.49 5.93
CA GLY A 376 9.93 17.23 6.05
C GLY A 376 10.13 18.59 6.71
N ASP A 377 9.27 19.54 6.36
CA ASP A 377 9.17 20.84 7.03
C ASP A 377 7.93 20.84 7.97
N ALA A 378 8.07 21.43 9.15
CA ALA A 378 6.97 21.70 10.07
C ALA A 378 6.91 23.19 10.40
N ASP A 379 5.89 23.88 9.90
CA ASP A 379 5.65 25.31 10.12
C ASP A 379 4.95 25.65 11.44
N SER A 380 4.53 24.62 12.19
CA SER A 380 3.70 24.74 13.38
C SER A 380 3.89 23.55 14.34
N ALA A 381 3.48 23.72 15.60
CA ALA A 381 3.46 22.64 16.59
C ALA A 381 2.62 21.44 16.10
N ASP A 382 1.45 21.71 15.50
CA ASP A 382 0.57 20.66 14.95
C ASP A 382 1.24 19.89 13.82
N ALA A 383 2.03 20.56 12.96
CA ALA A 383 2.78 19.91 11.89
C ALA A 383 3.88 18.96 12.43
N VAL A 384 4.52 19.30 13.56
CA VAL A 384 5.48 18.39 14.23
C VAL A 384 4.79 17.13 14.72
N GLU A 385 3.65 17.27 15.39
CA GLU A 385 2.87 16.12 15.86
C GLU A 385 2.35 15.28 14.68
N ALA A 386 1.87 15.92 13.62
CA ALA A 386 1.41 15.25 12.40
C ALA A 386 2.52 14.45 11.73
N TYR A 387 3.74 15.01 11.62
CA TYR A 387 4.90 14.31 11.08
C TYR A 387 5.21 13.04 11.88
N LEU A 388 5.34 13.14 13.21
CA LEU A 388 5.64 11.98 14.05
C LEU A 388 4.51 10.94 14.03
N ASN A 389 3.25 11.37 13.99
CA ASN A 389 2.12 10.47 13.82
C ASN A 389 2.16 9.74 12.46
N ASN A 390 2.56 10.42 11.39
CA ASN A 390 2.72 9.80 10.08
C ASN A 390 3.90 8.83 10.04
N GLN A 391 5.04 9.17 10.66
CA GLN A 391 6.16 8.23 10.83
C GLN A 391 5.70 6.95 11.55
N ALA A 392 4.92 7.09 12.64
CA ALA A 392 4.35 5.93 13.33
C ALA A 392 3.45 5.09 12.41
N LYS A 393 2.58 5.73 11.60
CA LYS A 393 1.73 5.02 10.63
C LYS A 393 2.55 4.29 9.57
N ASP A 394 3.61 4.91 9.04
CA ASP A 394 4.45 4.29 8.01
C ASP A 394 5.21 3.08 8.56
N ILE A 395 5.70 3.17 9.81
CA ILE A 395 6.27 2.02 10.51
C ILE A 395 5.22 0.92 10.66
N VAL A 396 4.01 1.25 11.13
CA VAL A 396 2.92 0.28 11.30
C VAL A 396 2.59 -0.41 9.97
N LYS A 397 2.43 0.36 8.89
CA LYS A 397 2.14 -0.15 7.54
C LYS A 397 3.18 -1.15 7.05
N ASN A 398 4.46 -0.95 7.37
CA ASN A 398 5.52 -1.90 6.98
C ASN A 398 5.36 -3.30 7.58
N PHE A 399 4.58 -3.43 8.66
CA PHE A 399 4.25 -4.72 9.27
C PHE A 399 2.91 -5.29 8.79
N ASN A 400 2.20 -4.65 7.87
CA ASN A 400 0.98 -5.23 7.29
C ASN A 400 1.31 -6.48 6.47
N THR A 401 0.40 -7.44 6.41
CA THR A 401 0.53 -8.59 5.50
C THR A 401 0.16 -8.22 4.07
N ILE A 402 -0.73 -7.23 3.90
CA ILE A 402 -1.08 -6.62 2.61
C ILE A 402 -0.50 -5.20 2.56
N ILE A 403 0.49 -4.97 1.68
CA ILE A 403 1.20 -3.69 1.51
C ILE A 403 1.20 -3.36 0.02
N ASP A 404 0.53 -2.27 -0.34
CA ASP A 404 0.31 -1.88 -1.75
C ASP A 404 -0.20 -3.06 -2.60
N GLY A 405 -1.11 -3.86 -2.02
CA GLY A 405 -1.63 -5.05 -2.65
C GLY A 405 -2.59 -4.74 -3.81
N THR A 406 -2.67 -5.68 -4.75
CA THR A 406 -3.50 -5.53 -5.95
C THR A 406 -4.44 -6.72 -6.16
N ILE A 407 -5.61 -6.47 -6.72
CA ILE A 407 -6.51 -7.51 -7.24
C ILE A 407 -6.65 -7.34 -8.75
N THR A 408 -6.53 -8.45 -9.49
CA THR A 408 -6.91 -8.52 -10.91
C THR A 408 -8.10 -9.46 -11.05
N ASP A 409 -9.18 -8.98 -11.66
CA ASP A 409 -10.45 -9.69 -11.75
C ASP A 409 -11.08 -9.51 -13.15
N PRO A 410 -10.62 -10.27 -14.16
CA PRO A 410 -11.20 -10.24 -15.50
C PRO A 410 -12.60 -10.85 -15.51
N ILE A 411 -13.53 -10.24 -16.26
CA ILE A 411 -14.89 -10.75 -16.38
C ILE A 411 -14.95 -12.05 -17.19
N GLY A 412 -15.88 -12.93 -16.83
CA GLY A 412 -16.11 -14.20 -17.50
C GLY A 412 -16.72 -14.00 -18.89
N THR A 413 -16.40 -14.92 -19.80
CA THR A 413 -16.78 -14.81 -21.22
C THR A 413 -18.29 -14.69 -21.47
N GLN A 414 -19.11 -15.33 -20.62
CA GLN A 414 -20.58 -15.31 -20.74
C GLN A 414 -21.24 -14.17 -19.96
N PHE A 415 -20.46 -13.26 -19.38
CA PHE A 415 -20.97 -12.14 -18.59
C PHE A 415 -20.53 -10.80 -19.16
N GLN A 416 -21.25 -9.76 -18.75
CA GLN A 416 -20.89 -8.36 -18.97
C GLN A 416 -21.13 -7.57 -17.69
N TYR A 417 -20.38 -6.50 -17.45
CA TYR A 417 -20.65 -5.62 -16.32
C TYR A 417 -22.02 -4.96 -16.48
N ALA A 418 -22.81 -4.90 -15.41
CA ALA A 418 -24.10 -4.21 -15.44
C ALA A 418 -23.92 -2.69 -15.57
N ASN A 419 -22.82 -2.18 -15.02
CA ASN A 419 -22.32 -0.81 -15.10
C ASN A 419 -20.82 -0.82 -14.74
N ASN A 420 -20.13 0.30 -14.92
CA ASN A 420 -18.68 0.40 -14.61
C ASN A 420 -18.41 0.88 -13.17
N GLN A 421 -19.34 0.70 -12.23
CA GLN A 421 -19.15 1.07 -10.82
C GLN A 421 -18.59 -0.11 -10.02
N ALA A 422 -17.53 0.16 -9.28
CA ALA A 422 -17.00 -0.72 -8.24
C ALA A 422 -16.93 0.08 -6.93
N THR A 423 -17.67 -0.35 -5.91
CA THR A 423 -17.75 0.35 -4.62
C THR A 423 -16.82 -0.31 -3.62
N VAL A 424 -16.00 0.48 -2.92
CA VAL A 424 -15.06 0.01 -1.90
C VAL A 424 -15.52 0.47 -0.52
N THR A 425 -15.57 -0.45 0.44
CA THR A 425 -15.95 -0.15 1.83
C THR A 425 -15.03 -0.83 2.83
N SER A 426 -14.76 -0.19 3.97
CA SER A 426 -14.11 -0.81 5.13
C SER A 426 -15.16 -1.58 5.93
N VAL A 427 -14.90 -2.86 6.22
CA VAL A 427 -15.82 -3.76 6.95
C VAL A 427 -15.16 -4.49 8.13
N GLY A 428 -13.85 -4.29 8.33
CA GLY A 428 -13.10 -4.85 9.46
C GLY A 428 -13.47 -4.23 10.81
N LYS A 429 -13.05 -4.88 11.90
CA LYS A 429 -13.21 -4.31 13.26
C LYS A 429 -12.38 -3.04 13.44
N GLN A 430 -11.23 -2.96 12.76
CA GLN A 430 -10.46 -1.74 12.63
C GLN A 430 -10.80 -1.08 11.31
N THR A 431 -11.14 0.21 11.37
CA THR A 431 -11.51 0.98 10.19
C THR A 431 -10.29 1.24 9.31
N VAL A 432 -10.46 1.08 7.99
CA VAL A 432 -9.58 1.66 6.98
C VAL A 432 -10.12 3.06 6.66
N PRO A 433 -9.39 4.14 6.96
CA PRO A 433 -9.84 5.50 6.67
C PRO A 433 -10.10 5.71 5.18
N ALA A 434 -11.01 6.63 4.82
CA ALA A 434 -11.37 6.89 3.42
C ALA A 434 -10.17 7.24 2.52
N SER A 435 -9.16 7.93 3.06
CA SER A 435 -7.92 8.27 2.35
C SER A 435 -6.98 7.07 2.11
N GLU A 436 -7.22 5.95 2.78
CA GLU A 436 -6.42 4.72 2.72
C GLU A 436 -7.21 3.56 2.10
N LEU A 437 -8.46 3.79 1.70
CA LEU A 437 -9.22 2.81 0.94
C LEU A 437 -8.56 2.59 -0.42
N PRO A 438 -8.48 1.34 -0.90
CA PRO A 438 -7.92 1.07 -2.20
C PRO A 438 -8.78 1.65 -3.31
N SER A 439 -8.14 1.93 -4.45
CA SER A 439 -8.85 2.30 -5.66
C SER A 439 -9.39 1.04 -6.34
N ALA A 440 -10.60 1.10 -6.90
CA ALA A 440 -11.20 0.03 -7.70
C ALA A 440 -11.70 0.60 -9.03
N THR A 441 -11.32 0.00 -10.14
CA THR A 441 -11.67 0.49 -11.49
C THR A 441 -12.02 -0.67 -12.41
N ILE A 442 -13.12 -0.52 -13.16
CA ILE A 442 -13.52 -1.45 -14.21
C ILE A 442 -13.17 -0.83 -15.56
N GLN A 443 -12.27 -1.48 -16.29
CA GLN A 443 -11.82 -1.04 -17.60
C GLN A 443 -11.44 -2.25 -18.46
N ASP A 444 -11.71 -2.20 -19.76
CA ASP A 444 -11.27 -3.20 -20.74
C ASP A 444 -11.62 -4.66 -20.37
N GLY A 445 -12.80 -4.86 -19.74
CA GLY A 445 -13.26 -6.18 -19.33
C GLY A 445 -12.62 -6.73 -18.06
N GLN A 446 -11.95 -5.87 -17.27
CA GLN A 446 -11.30 -6.26 -16.03
C GLN A 446 -11.58 -5.26 -14.89
N LEU A 447 -11.91 -5.78 -13.72
CA LEU A 447 -11.86 -5.05 -12.47
C LEU A 447 -10.42 -5.12 -11.93
N THR A 448 -9.85 -3.97 -11.60
CA THR A 448 -8.53 -3.86 -10.97
C THR A 448 -8.67 -3.08 -9.66
N VAL A 449 -8.09 -3.63 -8.58
CA VAL A 449 -7.99 -2.95 -7.29
C VAL A 449 -6.51 -2.68 -6.99
N ASN A 450 -6.16 -1.45 -6.62
CA ASN A 450 -4.78 -1.04 -6.33
C ASN A 450 -4.67 -0.36 -4.97
N HIS A 451 -3.45 -0.33 -4.42
CA HIS A 451 -3.10 0.38 -3.19
C HIS A 451 -3.78 -0.17 -1.93
N MET A 452 -3.99 -1.49 -1.86
CA MET A 452 -4.52 -2.11 -0.65
C MET A 452 -3.45 -2.13 0.45
N ASN A 453 -3.77 -1.55 1.61
CA ASN A 453 -2.90 -1.55 2.79
C ASN A 453 -3.71 -2.02 3.99
N LEU A 454 -3.56 -3.28 4.39
CA LEU A 454 -4.41 -3.91 5.40
C LEU A 454 -3.57 -4.58 6.49
N GLY A 455 -3.65 -4.03 7.70
CA GLY A 455 -3.06 -4.57 8.92
C GLY A 455 -4.05 -5.39 9.75
N GLN A 456 -3.72 -5.57 11.04
CA GLN A 456 -4.56 -6.31 11.99
C GLN A 456 -6.01 -5.80 12.00
N ASP A 457 -6.94 -6.74 11.83
CA ASP A 457 -8.39 -6.52 11.88
C ASP A 457 -8.96 -5.51 10.87
N GLN A 458 -8.17 -5.10 9.88
CA GLN A 458 -8.61 -4.30 8.74
C GLN A 458 -9.08 -5.21 7.60
N GLU A 459 -10.27 -4.92 7.08
CA GLU A 459 -10.88 -5.65 5.98
C GLU A 459 -11.61 -4.67 5.06
N VAL A 460 -11.46 -4.88 3.75
CA VAL A 460 -12.20 -4.14 2.73
C VAL A 460 -13.09 -5.08 1.92
N GLN A 461 -14.23 -4.54 1.49
CA GLN A 461 -15.13 -5.18 0.55
C GLN A 461 -15.22 -4.35 -0.73
N ILE A 462 -15.15 -5.03 -1.88
CA ILE A 462 -15.37 -4.45 -3.21
C ILE A 462 -16.63 -5.08 -3.78
N HIS A 463 -17.62 -4.25 -4.14
CA HIS A 463 -18.89 -4.66 -4.73
C HIS A 463 -19.01 -4.16 -6.17
N TYR A 464 -19.47 -5.03 -7.06
CA TYR A 464 -19.84 -4.71 -8.44
C TYR A 464 -20.95 -5.64 -8.93
N GLN A 465 -21.47 -5.38 -10.12
CA GLN A 465 -22.56 -6.17 -10.69
C GLN A 465 -22.26 -6.68 -12.11
N VAL A 466 -22.71 -7.90 -12.39
CA VAL A 466 -22.58 -8.54 -13.70
C VAL A 466 -23.91 -9.11 -14.19
N ARG A 467 -24.08 -9.16 -15.51
CA ARG A 467 -25.23 -9.77 -16.19
C ARG A 467 -24.78 -10.94 -17.05
N ILE A 468 -25.51 -12.05 -16.99
CA ILE A 468 -25.31 -13.18 -17.89
C ILE A 468 -25.87 -12.85 -19.29
N LYS A 469 -25.13 -13.18 -20.34
CA LYS A 469 -25.50 -12.92 -21.73
C LYS A 469 -26.25 -14.12 -22.32
N THR A 470 -27.58 -14.15 -22.23
CA THR A 470 -28.42 -15.26 -22.73
C THR A 470 -28.66 -15.20 -24.25
N GLU A 471 -28.27 -14.10 -24.89
CA GLU A 471 -28.48 -13.88 -26.33
C GLU A 471 -27.30 -14.36 -27.20
N ASP A 472 -26.13 -14.62 -26.63
CA ASP A 472 -24.96 -15.09 -27.37
C ASP A 472 -25.26 -16.38 -28.14
N ALA A 473 -24.74 -16.46 -29.37
CA ALA A 473 -24.89 -17.65 -30.19
C ALA A 473 -24.23 -18.85 -29.50
N GLY A 474 -25.01 -19.90 -29.24
CA GLY A 474 -24.53 -21.09 -28.53
C GLY A 474 -24.70 -21.04 -27.00
N PHE A 475 -25.37 -20.02 -26.45
CA PHE A 475 -25.77 -20.02 -25.04
C PHE A 475 -26.61 -21.26 -24.71
N LYS A 476 -26.30 -21.90 -23.57
CA LYS A 476 -27.01 -23.06 -23.05
C LYS A 476 -27.74 -22.69 -21.77
N PRO A 477 -29.08 -22.81 -21.70
CA PRO A 477 -29.77 -22.68 -20.42
C PRO A 477 -29.44 -23.88 -19.52
N ASP A 478 -29.68 -23.72 -18.21
CA ASP A 478 -29.37 -24.70 -17.15
C ASP A 478 -27.87 -25.09 -17.06
N PHE A 479 -26.99 -24.32 -17.69
CA PHE A 479 -25.54 -24.56 -17.79
C PHE A 479 -24.74 -23.49 -17.03
N TRP A 480 -23.80 -23.92 -16.20
CA TRP A 480 -22.94 -23.07 -15.39
C TRP A 480 -21.84 -22.40 -16.23
N TYR A 481 -21.82 -21.08 -16.16
CA TYR A 481 -20.75 -20.24 -16.71
C TYR A 481 -20.05 -19.51 -15.57
N GLN A 482 -18.72 -19.54 -15.56
CA GLN A 482 -17.92 -18.78 -14.60
C GLN A 482 -18.12 -17.27 -14.83
N MET A 483 -18.34 -16.53 -13.75
CA MET A 483 -18.56 -15.08 -13.81
C MET A 483 -17.28 -14.29 -14.10
N ASN A 484 -16.12 -14.91 -13.92
CA ASN A 484 -14.80 -14.29 -13.99
C ASN A 484 -13.78 -15.24 -14.61
N GLY A 485 -12.69 -14.68 -15.12
CA GLY A 485 -11.45 -15.43 -15.35
C GLY A 485 -10.65 -15.61 -14.06
N GLU A 486 -9.37 -15.97 -14.19
CA GLU A 486 -8.46 -16.11 -13.05
C GLU A 486 -8.43 -14.80 -12.25
N THR A 487 -8.84 -14.89 -10.98
CA THR A 487 -8.97 -13.73 -10.09
C THR A 487 -7.91 -13.82 -9.01
N LEU A 488 -7.00 -12.86 -8.95
CA LEU A 488 -5.79 -12.96 -8.16
C LEU A 488 -5.65 -11.81 -7.17
N LEU A 489 -5.23 -12.13 -5.93
CA LEU A 489 -4.64 -11.19 -5.00
C LEU A 489 -3.11 -11.29 -5.07
N THR A 490 -2.44 -10.16 -5.33
CA THR A 490 -1.00 -10.02 -5.05
C THR A 490 -0.86 -9.18 -3.78
N PRO A 491 -0.46 -9.77 -2.64
CA PRO A 491 -0.55 -9.09 -1.34
C PRO A 491 0.49 -7.97 -1.16
N LYS A 492 1.65 -8.07 -1.83
CA LYS A 492 2.70 -7.05 -1.88
C LYS A 492 3.62 -7.27 -3.06
N ALA A 493 4.38 -6.25 -3.45
CA ALA A 493 5.35 -6.34 -4.54
C ALA A 493 6.31 -7.53 -4.36
N GLY A 494 6.46 -8.35 -5.41
CA GLY A 494 7.31 -9.54 -5.42
C GLY A 494 6.76 -10.77 -4.69
N ALA A 495 5.61 -10.69 -4.02
CA ALA A 495 4.95 -11.85 -3.45
C ALA A 495 4.23 -12.68 -4.54
N ALA A 496 4.11 -13.99 -4.32
CA ALA A 496 3.30 -14.85 -5.16
C ALA A 496 1.81 -14.46 -5.04
N ALA A 497 1.11 -14.48 -6.18
CA ALA A 497 -0.33 -14.26 -6.20
C ALA A 497 -1.09 -15.47 -5.67
N VAL A 498 -2.30 -15.23 -5.13
CA VAL A 498 -3.21 -16.28 -4.66
C VAL A 498 -4.59 -16.14 -5.30
N ASP A 499 -5.24 -17.26 -5.56
CA ASP A 499 -6.52 -17.34 -6.27
C ASP A 499 -7.73 -17.07 -5.35
N PHE A 500 -8.64 -16.21 -5.81
CA PHE A 500 -10.00 -16.18 -5.29
C PHE A 500 -10.84 -17.33 -5.86
N GLY A 501 -11.88 -17.72 -5.13
CA GLY A 501 -12.87 -18.68 -5.61
C GLY A 501 -13.83 -18.07 -6.62
N ILE A 502 -13.83 -18.55 -7.87
CA ILE A 502 -14.64 -17.99 -8.95
C ILE A 502 -16.08 -18.54 -8.88
N PRO A 503 -17.09 -17.67 -8.72
CA PRO A 503 -18.49 -18.09 -8.74
C PRO A 503 -18.96 -18.39 -10.17
N SER A 504 -20.03 -19.17 -10.29
CA SER A 504 -20.67 -19.46 -11.58
C SER A 504 -22.16 -19.14 -11.53
N GLY A 505 -22.71 -18.64 -12.63
CA GLY A 505 -24.12 -18.33 -12.81
C GLY A 505 -24.70 -19.07 -14.00
N ARG A 506 -26.03 -19.18 -14.06
CA ARG A 506 -26.77 -19.78 -15.18
C ARG A 506 -28.14 -19.15 -15.35
N ALA A 507 -28.71 -19.22 -16.55
CA ALA A 507 -30.11 -18.89 -16.77
C ALA A 507 -30.94 -20.17 -16.91
N PRO A 508 -32.09 -20.29 -16.25
CA PRO A 508 -32.94 -21.47 -16.36
C PRO A 508 -33.58 -21.57 -17.76
N ALA A 509 -33.86 -22.80 -18.20
CA ALA A 509 -34.70 -23.00 -19.38
C ALA A 509 -36.18 -22.72 -19.07
N THR A 510 -36.92 -22.26 -20.07
CA THR A 510 -38.38 -22.19 -20.05
C THR A 510 -38.98 -22.84 -21.28
N THR A 511 -40.21 -23.33 -21.17
CA THR A 511 -40.94 -23.91 -22.30
C THR A 511 -41.85 -22.86 -22.93
N VAL A 512 -41.67 -22.61 -24.22
CA VAL A 512 -42.52 -21.72 -25.01
C VAL A 512 -43.43 -22.55 -25.91
N TYR A 513 -44.73 -22.25 -25.91
CA TYR A 513 -45.73 -22.93 -26.73
C TYR A 513 -46.10 -22.11 -27.97
N VAL A 514 -46.13 -22.76 -29.12
CA VAL A 514 -46.59 -22.17 -30.39
C VAL A 514 -47.89 -22.83 -30.80
N GLN A 515 -48.91 -22.01 -31.06
CA GLN A 515 -50.26 -22.45 -31.37
C GLN A 515 -50.76 -21.79 -32.66
N LYS A 516 -51.14 -22.59 -33.66
CA LYS A 516 -51.88 -22.07 -34.81
C LYS A 516 -53.38 -22.09 -34.49
N GLN A 517 -54.03 -20.93 -34.59
CA GLN A 517 -55.48 -20.83 -34.62
C GLN A 517 -55.98 -20.72 -36.06
N TRP A 518 -57.00 -21.50 -36.38
CA TRP A 518 -57.69 -21.47 -37.67
C TRP A 518 -59.08 -20.84 -37.47
N ARG A 519 -59.40 -19.82 -38.28
CA ARG A 519 -60.72 -19.18 -38.33
C ARG A 519 -61.19 -19.18 -39.78
N GLN A 520 -61.65 -20.34 -40.25
CA GLN A 520 -62.08 -20.50 -41.64
C GLN A 520 -63.51 -19.98 -41.81
N LEU A 521 -63.78 -19.35 -42.96
CA LEU A 521 -65.14 -19.01 -43.41
C LEU A 521 -65.79 -20.15 -44.21
N SER A 522 -64.97 -21.05 -44.75
CA SER A 522 -65.37 -22.22 -45.54
C SER A 522 -65.28 -23.52 -44.74
N ASN A 523 -65.97 -24.55 -45.18
CA ASN A 523 -65.90 -25.92 -44.65
C ASN A 523 -64.80 -26.80 -45.29
N GLN A 524 -63.80 -26.20 -45.96
CA GLN A 524 -62.69 -26.95 -46.56
C GLN A 524 -61.79 -27.59 -45.48
N SER A 525 -61.37 -28.84 -45.71
CA SER A 525 -60.44 -29.51 -44.81
C SER A 525 -59.11 -28.76 -44.71
N LEU A 526 -58.66 -28.54 -43.48
CA LEU A 526 -57.31 -28.09 -43.18
C LEU A 526 -56.27 -29.17 -43.51
N PRO A 527 -55.01 -28.78 -43.80
CA PRO A 527 -53.90 -29.74 -43.91
C PRO A 527 -53.69 -30.47 -42.58
N ASP A 528 -52.96 -31.59 -42.58
CA ASP A 528 -52.64 -32.31 -41.35
C ASP A 528 -51.44 -31.73 -40.59
N THR A 529 -50.57 -30.99 -41.30
CA THR A 529 -49.37 -30.36 -40.73
C THR A 529 -49.14 -28.95 -41.28
N LEU A 530 -48.40 -28.13 -40.52
CA LEU A 530 -47.94 -26.80 -40.91
C LEU A 530 -46.54 -26.56 -40.32
N ASN A 531 -45.56 -26.34 -41.19
CA ASN A 531 -44.21 -25.95 -40.80
C ASN A 531 -44.20 -24.45 -40.46
N VAL A 532 -43.61 -24.10 -39.32
CA VAL A 532 -43.46 -22.71 -38.88
C VAL A 532 -42.02 -22.46 -38.43
N THR A 533 -41.57 -21.22 -38.57
CA THR A 533 -40.26 -20.78 -38.06
C THR A 533 -40.50 -19.68 -37.03
N VAL A 534 -39.95 -19.88 -35.83
CA VAL A 534 -39.97 -18.91 -34.74
C VAL A 534 -38.64 -18.18 -34.72
N GLN A 535 -38.70 -16.86 -34.51
CA GLN A 535 -37.55 -16.00 -34.29
C GLN A 535 -37.79 -15.20 -32.99
N ARG A 536 -36.74 -14.57 -32.45
CA ARG A 536 -36.84 -13.75 -31.24
C ARG A 536 -36.38 -12.33 -31.51
N LYS A 537 -36.93 -11.38 -30.74
CA LYS A 537 -36.31 -10.07 -30.57
C LYS A 537 -35.39 -10.11 -29.36
N VAL A 538 -34.20 -9.54 -29.49
CA VAL A 538 -33.23 -9.40 -28.40
C VAL A 538 -33.54 -8.13 -27.58
N ALA A 539 -32.80 -7.92 -26.49
CA ALA A 539 -33.06 -6.83 -25.55
C ALA A 539 -33.09 -5.42 -26.18
N ASP A 540 -32.31 -5.18 -27.24
CA ASP A 540 -32.30 -3.90 -27.97
C ASP A 540 -33.52 -3.71 -28.90
N GLY A 541 -34.39 -4.72 -29.00
CA GLY A 541 -35.61 -4.73 -29.81
C GLY A 541 -35.42 -5.20 -31.25
N SER A 542 -34.19 -5.43 -31.69
CA SER A 542 -33.89 -5.99 -33.02
C SER A 542 -34.21 -7.48 -33.09
N LEU A 543 -34.43 -7.98 -34.30
CA LEU A 543 -34.66 -9.40 -34.56
C LEU A 543 -33.32 -10.13 -34.58
N ASP A 544 -33.19 -11.22 -33.81
CA ASP A 544 -31.95 -12.01 -33.77
C ASP A 544 -31.71 -12.68 -35.13
N PRO A 545 -30.61 -12.37 -35.84
CA PRO A 545 -30.32 -12.95 -37.15
C PRO A 545 -29.84 -14.41 -37.07
N ASN A 546 -29.36 -14.86 -35.90
CA ASN A 546 -28.73 -16.16 -35.71
C ASN A 546 -29.68 -17.18 -35.06
N TRP A 547 -30.64 -16.71 -34.26
CA TRP A 547 -31.56 -17.59 -33.54
C TRP A 547 -32.84 -17.84 -34.33
N GLN A 548 -33.08 -19.12 -34.64
CA GLN A 548 -34.33 -19.59 -35.24
C GLN A 548 -34.72 -20.96 -34.69
N GLN A 549 -36.01 -21.22 -34.58
CA GLN A 549 -36.55 -22.51 -34.18
C GLN A 549 -37.65 -22.93 -35.15
N THR A 550 -37.41 -24.00 -35.91
CA THR A 550 -38.43 -24.59 -36.79
C THR A 550 -39.28 -25.59 -36.01
N LEU A 551 -40.60 -25.56 -36.24
CA LEU A 551 -41.57 -26.46 -35.61
C LEU A 551 -42.55 -27.01 -36.66
N VAL A 552 -43.06 -28.21 -36.40
CA VAL A 552 -44.14 -28.82 -37.18
C VAL A 552 -45.39 -28.84 -36.31
N LEU A 553 -46.37 -28.00 -36.62
CA LEU A 553 -47.67 -28.00 -35.94
C LEU A 553 -48.56 -29.04 -36.62
N LYS A 554 -49.21 -29.91 -35.83
CA LYS A 554 -50.04 -30.99 -36.37
C LYS A 554 -51.49 -30.85 -35.93
N LYS A 555 -52.41 -31.23 -36.82
CA LYS A 555 -53.85 -31.31 -36.51
C LYS A 555 -54.13 -32.25 -35.34
N ALA A 556 -53.43 -33.39 -35.29
CA ALA A 556 -53.53 -34.38 -34.21
C ALA A 556 -53.14 -33.82 -32.83
N ASP A 557 -52.25 -32.84 -32.78
CA ASP A 557 -51.74 -32.23 -31.55
C ASP A 557 -52.45 -30.90 -31.23
N ASN A 558 -53.69 -30.76 -31.70
CA ASN A 558 -54.46 -29.52 -31.61
C ASN A 558 -53.71 -28.29 -32.14
N TRP A 559 -52.85 -28.45 -33.15
CA TRP A 559 -52.02 -27.38 -33.72
C TRP A 559 -51.06 -26.69 -32.73
N LYS A 560 -50.66 -27.41 -31.68
CA LYS A 560 -49.74 -26.94 -30.64
C LYS A 560 -48.40 -27.68 -30.73
N ALA A 561 -47.30 -26.95 -30.57
CA ALA A 561 -45.98 -27.51 -30.32
C ALA A 561 -45.25 -26.65 -29.27
N SER A 562 -44.10 -27.11 -28.80
CA SER A 562 -43.25 -26.37 -27.87
C SER A 562 -41.77 -26.50 -28.19
N PHE A 563 -40.99 -25.57 -27.65
CA PHE A 563 -39.53 -25.60 -27.63
C PHE A 563 -39.02 -25.04 -26.30
N THR A 564 -37.77 -25.33 -25.95
CA THR A 564 -37.09 -24.76 -24.80
C THR A 564 -36.17 -23.62 -25.22
N ALA A 565 -36.09 -22.59 -24.38
CA ALA A 565 -35.23 -21.43 -24.58
C ALA A 565 -34.80 -20.86 -23.22
N PRO A 566 -33.80 -19.97 -23.16
CA PRO A 566 -33.52 -19.21 -21.94
C PRO A 566 -34.78 -18.48 -21.46
N ALA A 567 -34.99 -18.46 -20.14
CA ALA A 567 -36.19 -17.86 -19.55
C ALA A 567 -36.28 -16.33 -19.71
N TYR A 568 -35.15 -15.66 -19.94
CA TYR A 568 -35.02 -14.21 -20.03
C TYR A 568 -33.92 -13.79 -21.00
N ASN A 569 -33.93 -12.51 -21.40
CA ASN A 569 -32.97 -11.92 -22.35
C ASN A 569 -31.79 -11.26 -21.61
N ASN A 570 -30.93 -10.50 -22.31
CA ASN A 570 -29.73 -9.90 -21.67
C ASN A 570 -30.05 -8.83 -20.59
N GLN A 571 -31.30 -8.40 -20.46
CA GLN A 571 -31.75 -7.42 -19.46
C GLN A 571 -32.55 -8.04 -18.30
N GLY A 572 -32.71 -9.37 -18.30
CA GLY A 572 -33.57 -10.11 -17.38
C GLY A 572 -34.97 -10.29 -17.94
#